data_AF-T0YJI6-F1
#
_entry.id   AF-T0YJI6-F1
#
_cell.length_a   1.000
_cell.length_b   1.000
_cell.length_c   1.000
_cell.angle_alpha   90.00
_cell.angle_beta   90.00
_cell.angle_gamma   90.00
#
_symmetry.space_group_name_H-M   'P 1'
#
loop_
_entity.id
_entity.type
_entity.pdbx_description
1 polymer ?
#
loop_
_entity_poly.entity_id
_entity_poly.type
_entity_poly.pdbx_seq_one_letter_code
_entity_poly.pdbx_strand_id
1 'polypeptide(L)'
;GRDGTQTSNVFDASIGATQMLFDFGRYLHLTRSAEKKEHAAVADLVTRDAWVILQVREAYAHLQLDKQLVIVYEKNKEQRALVRDLTKSLYKAEYKSKLDDEFAQVDLLKAEALLAGMKDDVKTRVARLNEALGLGEGGARDYFPTPVSEDLTPLSPLPDLVKTALDERPEMHAVKSTVGALNEYTSSVKASHYPYLSAFWILRDPEPAQYGSVLYSGMVDGRSDGECSDLYRWDDPVTG
;
A
#
# COMPACT_ATOMS: atom_id res chain seq x y z
N GLY A 1 -49.70 -57.89 -13.36
CA GLY A 1 -49.23 -57.99 -11.97
C GLY A 1 -48.15 -56.95 -11.79
N ARG A 2 -48.35 -55.99 -10.88
CA ARG A 2 -47.37 -54.99 -10.51
C ARG A 2 -46.53 -55.48 -9.33
N ASP A 3 -45.29 -54.99 -9.34
CA ASP A 3 -44.38 -54.67 -8.24
C ASP A 3 -43.38 -55.68 -7.68
N GLY A 4 -42.16 -55.15 -7.59
CA GLY A 4 -41.02 -55.64 -6.83
C GLY A 4 -39.70 -55.00 -7.26
N THR A 5 -39.61 -53.67 -7.38
CA THR A 5 -38.32 -52.97 -7.46
C THR A 5 -37.51 -53.28 -6.20
N GLN A 6 -36.41 -54.02 -6.32
CA GLN A 6 -35.44 -54.16 -5.24
C GLN A 6 -34.71 -52.82 -5.07
N THR A 7 -35.17 -52.00 -4.13
CA THR A 7 -34.41 -50.85 -3.64
C THR A 7 -33.40 -51.34 -2.62
N SER A 8 -32.14 -51.43 -3.01
CA SER A 8 -31.02 -51.67 -2.08
C SER A 8 -30.66 -50.36 -1.40
N ASN A 9 -30.99 -50.24 -0.11
CA ASN A 9 -30.54 -49.14 0.72
C ASN A 9 -29.24 -49.54 1.41
N VAL A 10 -28.12 -48.98 0.98
CA VAL A 10 -26.82 -49.12 1.64
C VAL A 10 -26.62 -47.90 2.53
N PHE A 11 -26.58 -48.11 3.83
CA PHE A 11 -26.17 -47.11 4.81
C PHE A 11 -24.73 -47.43 5.21
N ASP A 12 -23.82 -46.49 4.96
CA ASP A 12 -22.40 -46.60 5.30
C ASP A 12 -22.05 -45.43 6.21
N ALA A 13 -21.44 -45.73 7.35
CA ALA A 13 -20.88 -44.75 8.26
C ALA A 13 -19.41 -45.08 8.46
N SER A 14 -18.54 -44.11 8.18
CA SER A 14 -17.10 -44.27 8.37
C SER A 14 -16.45 -43.05 9.02
N ILE A 15 -15.41 -43.31 9.81
CA ILE A 15 -14.53 -42.32 10.42
C ILE A 15 -13.12 -42.59 9.92
N GLY A 16 -12.49 -41.59 9.29
CA GLY A 16 -11.13 -41.67 8.78
C GLY A 16 -10.16 -40.75 9.54
N ALA A 17 -8.92 -41.19 9.73
CA ALA A 17 -7.81 -40.37 10.23
C ALA A 17 -6.57 -40.58 9.36
N THR A 18 -5.87 -39.50 9.02
CA THR A 18 -4.62 -39.56 8.24
C THR A 18 -3.51 -38.85 8.99
N GLN A 19 -2.35 -39.48 9.09
CA GLN A 19 -1.14 -38.95 9.72
C GLN A 19 0.03 -38.97 8.73
N MET A 20 0.71 -37.85 8.58
CA MET A 20 1.96 -37.78 7.83
C MET A 20 3.10 -38.34 8.68
N LEU A 21 3.81 -39.35 8.16
CA LEU A 21 4.95 -39.97 8.84
C LEU A 21 6.27 -39.31 8.42
N PHE A 22 6.44 -39.03 7.13
CA PHE A 22 7.65 -38.43 6.59
C PHE A 22 7.41 -37.75 5.24
N ASP A 23 8.02 -36.60 5.00
CA ASP A 23 7.83 -35.83 3.77
C ASP A 23 9.11 -35.11 3.28
N PHE A 24 10.28 -35.60 3.69
CA PHE A 24 11.59 -35.01 3.37
C PHE A 24 11.70 -33.52 3.69
N GLY A 25 10.95 -33.03 4.67
CA GLY A 25 10.99 -31.63 5.12
C GLY A 25 10.17 -30.69 4.27
N ARG A 26 9.33 -31.17 3.34
CA ARG A 26 8.44 -30.34 2.52
C ARG A 26 7.57 -29.43 3.37
N TYR A 27 6.88 -29.97 4.36
CA TYR A 27 6.00 -29.22 5.26
C TYR A 27 6.80 -28.30 6.19
N LEU A 28 7.98 -28.72 6.62
CA LEU A 28 8.88 -27.88 7.43
C LEU A 28 9.30 -26.64 6.66
N HIS A 29 9.79 -26.80 5.43
CA HIS A 29 10.17 -25.68 4.56
C HIS A 29 8.97 -24.79 4.18
N LEU A 30 7.79 -25.39 3.98
CA LEU A 30 6.56 -24.64 3.75
C LEU A 30 6.16 -23.81 4.97
N THR A 31 6.28 -24.37 6.17
CA THR A 31 5.99 -23.67 7.44
C THR A 31 6.99 -22.53 7.66
N ARG A 32 8.30 -22.79 7.48
CA ARG A 32 9.34 -21.74 7.55
C ARG A 32 9.13 -20.64 6.52
N SER A 33 8.69 -20.98 5.31
CA SER A 33 8.31 -20.00 4.30
C SER A 33 7.16 -19.12 4.79
N ALA A 34 6.13 -19.71 5.42
CA ALA A 34 5.02 -18.98 6.00
C ALA A 34 5.46 -18.07 7.16
N GLU A 35 6.30 -18.57 8.08
CA GLU A 35 6.89 -17.76 9.18
C GLU A 35 7.68 -16.56 8.63
N LYS A 36 8.49 -16.76 7.59
CA LYS A 36 9.23 -15.66 6.95
C LYS A 36 8.32 -14.65 6.24
N LYS A 37 7.20 -15.09 5.66
CA LYS A 37 6.18 -14.18 5.11
C LYS A 37 5.49 -13.38 6.20
N GLU A 38 5.22 -13.98 7.36
CA GLU A 38 4.68 -13.27 8.51
C GLU A 38 5.65 -12.17 8.97
N HIS A 39 6.94 -12.48 9.13
CA HIS A 39 7.95 -11.48 9.47
C HIS A 39 8.05 -10.34 8.44
N ALA A 40 7.92 -10.66 7.14
CA ALA A 40 7.87 -9.63 6.09
C ALA A 40 6.64 -8.73 6.26
N ALA A 41 5.47 -9.30 6.49
CA ALA A 41 4.24 -8.54 6.70
C ALA A 41 4.31 -7.62 7.94
N VAL A 42 4.92 -8.08 9.04
CA VAL A 42 5.13 -7.24 10.24
C VAL A 42 6.06 -6.06 9.92
N ALA A 43 7.14 -6.28 9.18
CA ALA A 43 8.05 -5.22 8.77
C ALA A 43 7.38 -4.23 7.78
N ASP A 44 6.50 -4.72 6.90
CA ASP A 44 5.68 -3.87 6.03
C ASP A 44 4.71 -2.99 6.84
N LEU A 45 4.12 -3.49 7.93
CA LEU A 45 3.29 -2.68 8.83
C LEU A 45 4.09 -1.51 9.43
N VAL A 46 5.29 -1.78 9.96
CA VAL A 46 6.17 -0.72 10.49
C VAL A 46 6.55 0.30 9.41
N THR A 47 6.76 -0.16 8.18
CA THR A 47 7.01 0.72 7.03
C THR A 47 5.80 1.62 6.75
N ARG A 48 4.58 1.07 6.83
CA ARG A 48 3.35 1.83 6.65
C ARG A 48 3.14 2.86 7.75
N ASP A 49 3.40 2.51 8.99
CA ASP A 49 3.34 3.44 10.13
C ASP A 49 4.29 4.63 9.91
N ALA A 50 5.54 4.35 9.52
CA ALA A 50 6.52 5.40 9.22
C ALA A 50 6.06 6.30 8.07
N TRP A 51 5.43 5.72 7.03
CA TRP A 51 4.92 6.47 5.88
C TRP A 51 3.74 7.37 6.26
N VAL A 52 2.82 6.88 7.08
CA VAL A 52 1.69 7.68 7.61
C VAL A 52 2.21 8.83 8.47
N ILE A 53 3.17 8.57 9.36
CA ILE A 53 3.79 9.62 10.18
C ILE A 53 4.43 10.69 9.30
N LEU A 54 5.16 10.31 8.25
CA LEU A 54 5.76 11.24 7.30
C LEU A 54 4.69 12.07 6.59
N GLN A 55 3.66 11.43 6.02
CA GLN A 55 2.58 12.10 5.29
C GLN A 55 1.85 13.12 6.18
N VAL A 56 1.58 12.78 7.44
CA VAL A 56 0.95 13.71 8.40
C VAL A 56 1.88 14.89 8.70
N ARG A 57 3.17 14.64 8.91
CA ARG A 57 4.15 15.72 9.17
C ARG A 57 4.28 16.66 7.98
N GLU A 58 4.37 16.14 6.77
CA GLU A 58 4.43 16.93 5.54
C GLU A 58 3.14 17.75 5.34
N ALA A 59 1.97 17.12 5.50
CA ALA A 59 0.68 17.81 5.39
C ALA A 59 0.57 18.95 6.41
N TYR A 60 1.01 18.73 7.65
CA TYR A 60 1.05 19.76 8.69
C TYR A 60 2.02 20.89 8.35
N ALA A 61 3.25 20.58 7.93
CA ALA A 61 4.23 21.58 7.54
C ALA A 61 3.76 22.45 6.37
N HIS A 62 3.15 21.83 5.35
CA HIS A 62 2.55 22.57 4.23
C HIS A 62 1.38 23.45 4.65
N LEU A 63 0.54 23.00 5.58
CA LEU A 63 -0.51 23.86 6.15
C LEU A 63 0.08 25.09 6.86
N GLN A 64 1.16 24.91 7.62
CA GLN A 64 1.83 26.05 8.28
C GLN A 64 2.42 27.03 7.26
N LEU A 65 3.08 26.52 6.23
CA LEU A 65 3.61 27.33 5.13
C LEU A 65 2.52 28.16 4.47
N ASP A 66 1.40 27.54 4.09
CA ASP A 66 0.32 28.23 3.38
C ASP A 66 -0.35 29.29 4.28
N LYS A 67 -0.44 29.06 5.59
CA LYS A 67 -0.88 30.07 6.55
C LYS A 67 0.05 31.28 6.61
N GLN A 68 1.36 31.06 6.59
CA GLN A 68 2.33 32.17 6.51
C GLN A 68 2.22 32.90 5.17
N LEU A 69 1.99 32.17 4.08
CA LEU A 69 1.75 32.79 2.77
C LEU A 69 0.49 33.67 2.77
N VAL A 70 -0.60 33.28 3.44
CA VAL A 70 -1.78 34.16 3.61
C VAL A 70 -1.37 35.51 4.21
N ILE A 71 -0.53 35.53 5.24
CA ILE A 71 -0.05 36.78 5.86
C ILE A 71 0.76 37.60 4.84
N VAL A 72 1.61 36.96 4.03
CA VAL A 72 2.38 37.62 2.97
C VAL A 72 1.46 38.22 1.90
N TYR A 73 0.42 37.50 1.46
CA TYR A 73 -0.55 37.98 0.49
C TYR A 73 -1.44 39.10 1.07
N GLU A 74 -1.76 39.07 2.37
CA GLU A 74 -2.44 40.17 3.05
C GLU A 74 -1.57 41.43 3.05
N LYS A 75 -0.28 41.31 3.36
CA LYS A 75 0.69 42.41 3.27
C LYS A 75 0.83 42.93 1.84
N ASN A 76 0.85 42.03 0.85
CA ASN A 76 0.89 42.42 -0.57
C ASN A 76 -0.36 43.24 -0.95
N LYS A 77 -1.56 42.79 -0.56
CA LYS A 77 -2.80 43.53 -0.78
C LYS A 77 -2.74 44.92 -0.15
N GLU A 78 -2.32 45.02 1.12
CA GLU A 78 -2.17 46.30 1.83
C GLU A 78 -1.24 47.25 1.07
N GLN A 79 -0.09 46.75 0.59
CA GLN A 79 0.85 47.54 -0.20
C GLN A 79 0.24 48.03 -1.53
N ARG A 80 -0.48 47.16 -2.25
CA ARG A 80 -1.15 47.55 -3.51
C ARG A 80 -2.26 48.57 -3.28
N ALA A 81 -2.98 48.48 -2.17
CA ALA A 81 -3.99 49.47 -1.79
C ALA A 81 -3.36 50.86 -1.58
N LEU A 82 -2.23 50.95 -0.88
CA LEU A 82 -1.50 52.20 -0.68
C LEU A 82 -1.03 52.82 -2.02
N VAL A 83 -0.47 52.00 -2.91
CA VAL A 83 -0.02 52.47 -4.25
C VAL A 83 -1.19 52.98 -5.08
N ARG A 84 -2.33 52.28 -5.03
CA ARG A 84 -3.55 52.72 -5.70
C ARG A 84 -4.04 54.05 -5.14
N ASP A 85 -4.10 54.20 -3.82
CA ASP A 85 -4.61 55.44 -3.21
C ASP A 85 -3.70 56.63 -3.50
N LEU A 86 -2.39 56.43 -3.50
CA LEU A 86 -1.43 57.44 -3.96
C LEU A 86 -1.65 57.80 -5.42
N THR A 87 -1.70 56.82 -6.32
CA THR A 87 -1.88 57.04 -7.77
C THR A 87 -3.19 57.76 -8.05
N LYS A 88 -4.27 57.39 -7.37
CA LYS A 88 -5.57 58.05 -7.46
C LYS A 88 -5.53 59.51 -7.00
N SER A 89 -4.78 59.81 -5.94
CA SER A 89 -4.59 61.19 -5.49
C SER A 89 -3.82 62.04 -6.51
N LEU A 90 -2.77 61.47 -7.12
CA LEU A 90 -1.98 62.14 -8.16
C LEU A 90 -2.77 62.32 -9.47
N TYR A 91 -3.61 61.35 -9.82
CA TYR A 91 -4.53 61.47 -10.97
C TYR A 91 -5.54 62.60 -10.76
N LYS A 92 -6.14 62.70 -9.58
CA LYS A 92 -7.06 63.82 -9.23
C LYS A 92 -6.39 65.19 -9.28
N ALA A 93 -5.08 65.23 -9.02
CA ALA A 93 -4.26 66.43 -9.11
C ALA A 93 -3.62 66.60 -10.51
N GLU A 94 -4.04 65.81 -11.51
CA GLU A 94 -3.58 65.85 -12.91
C GLU A 94 -2.08 65.56 -13.13
N TYR A 95 -1.38 65.01 -12.12
CA TYR A 95 0.04 64.62 -12.20
C TYR A 95 0.25 63.21 -12.77
N LYS A 96 -0.81 62.39 -12.89
CA LYS A 96 -0.78 61.02 -13.43
C LYS A 96 -1.88 60.83 -14.47
N SER A 97 -1.68 59.88 -15.38
CA SER A 97 -2.69 59.59 -16.42
C SER A 97 -3.82 58.74 -15.87
N LYS A 98 -4.99 58.77 -16.55
CA LYS A 98 -6.12 57.87 -16.22
C LYS A 98 -5.72 56.39 -16.36
N LEU A 99 -4.87 56.08 -17.34
CA LEU A 99 -4.38 54.72 -17.56
C LEU A 99 -3.55 54.21 -16.37
N ASP A 100 -2.75 55.07 -15.73
CA ASP A 100 -1.99 54.71 -14.53
C ASP A 100 -2.91 54.38 -13.34
N ASP A 101 -4.00 55.12 -13.15
CA ASP A 101 -5.01 54.85 -12.12
C ASP A 101 -5.72 53.51 -12.37
N GLU A 102 -6.09 53.23 -13.63
CA GLU A 102 -6.69 51.95 -14.03
C GLU A 102 -5.73 50.78 -13.81
N PHE A 103 -4.45 50.91 -14.15
CA PHE A 103 -3.45 49.87 -13.86
C PHE A 103 -3.27 49.63 -12.36
N ALA A 104 -3.21 50.69 -11.55
CA ALA A 104 -3.11 50.53 -10.10
C ALA A 104 -4.36 49.87 -9.50
N GLN A 105 -5.56 50.16 -10.03
CA GLN A 105 -6.80 49.51 -9.65
C GLN A 105 -6.81 48.02 -10.04
N VAL A 106 -6.35 47.67 -11.24
CA VAL A 106 -6.24 46.28 -11.69
C VAL A 106 -5.23 45.49 -10.85
N ASP A 107 -4.10 46.10 -10.48
CA ASP A 107 -3.09 45.45 -9.64
C ASP A 107 -3.61 45.16 -8.23
N LEU A 108 -4.42 46.06 -7.65
CA LEU A 108 -5.11 45.80 -6.40
C LEU A 108 -6.09 44.61 -6.54
N LEU A 109 -6.92 44.61 -7.59
CA LEU A 109 -7.88 43.52 -7.83
C LEU A 109 -7.18 42.17 -8.02
N LYS A 110 -6.04 42.14 -8.71
CA LYS A 110 -5.20 40.93 -8.83
C LYS A 110 -4.71 40.45 -7.47
N ALA A 111 -4.21 41.36 -6.63
CA ALA A 111 -3.74 41.00 -5.28
C ALA A 111 -4.89 40.46 -4.40
N GLU A 112 -6.09 41.03 -4.52
CA GLU A 112 -7.28 40.52 -3.82
C GLU A 112 -7.69 39.12 -4.30
N ALA A 113 -7.66 38.88 -5.62
CA ALA A 113 -7.94 37.56 -6.18
C ALA A 113 -6.91 36.51 -5.73
N LEU A 114 -5.62 36.86 -5.72
CA LEU A 114 -4.56 35.98 -5.22
C LEU A 114 -4.73 35.66 -3.73
N LEU A 115 -5.09 36.65 -2.91
CA LEU A 115 -5.38 36.42 -1.49
C LEU A 115 -6.59 35.50 -1.29
N ALA A 116 -7.67 35.68 -2.07
CA ALA A 116 -8.83 34.81 -2.02
C ALA A 116 -8.47 33.36 -2.38
N GLY A 117 -7.70 33.17 -3.46
CA GLY A 117 -7.18 31.86 -3.87
C GLY A 117 -6.33 31.21 -2.77
N MET A 118 -5.40 31.94 -2.17
CA MET A 118 -4.57 31.42 -1.08
C MET A 118 -5.40 31.01 0.15
N LYS A 119 -6.48 31.74 0.48
CA LYS A 119 -7.40 31.37 1.56
C LYS A 119 -8.16 30.07 1.26
N ASP A 120 -8.49 29.82 0.00
CA ASP A 120 -9.12 28.57 -0.42
C ASP A 120 -8.13 27.40 -0.46
N ASP A 121 -6.87 27.66 -0.85
CA ASP A 121 -5.79 26.68 -0.78
C ASP A 121 -5.53 26.22 0.66
N VAL A 122 -5.57 27.13 1.64
CA VAL A 122 -5.47 26.76 3.07
C VAL A 122 -6.60 25.79 3.47
N LYS A 123 -7.84 26.00 3.01
CA LYS A 123 -8.94 25.05 3.27
C LYS A 123 -8.65 23.68 2.65
N THR A 124 -8.08 23.67 1.45
CA THR A 124 -7.64 22.44 0.78
C THR A 124 -6.53 21.73 1.56
N ARG A 125 -5.57 22.47 2.14
CA ARG A 125 -4.53 21.89 3.01
C ARG A 125 -5.10 21.29 4.28
N VAL A 126 -6.08 21.94 4.90
CA VAL A 126 -6.79 21.39 6.06
C VAL A 126 -7.48 20.07 5.69
N ALA A 127 -8.15 20.01 4.54
CA ALA A 127 -8.78 18.78 4.07
C ALA A 127 -7.75 17.65 3.85
N ARG A 128 -6.60 17.95 3.23
CA ARG A 128 -5.51 16.97 3.06
C ARG A 128 -4.92 16.48 4.38
N LEU A 129 -4.79 17.35 5.37
CA LEU A 129 -4.35 16.96 6.71
C LEU A 129 -5.39 16.06 7.40
N ASN A 130 -6.69 16.37 7.27
CA ASN A 130 -7.76 15.53 7.79
C ASN A 130 -7.79 14.14 7.14
N GLU A 131 -7.51 14.06 5.83
CA GLU A 131 -7.36 12.79 5.12
C GLU A 131 -6.17 11.99 5.64
N ALA A 132 -5.00 12.60 5.80
CA ALA A 132 -3.82 11.95 6.35
C ALA A 132 -4.01 11.47 7.81
N LEU A 133 -4.82 12.19 8.59
CA LEU A 133 -5.19 11.81 9.96
C LEU A 133 -6.33 10.77 10.04
N GLY A 134 -6.95 10.42 8.90
CA GLY A 134 -8.09 9.50 8.86
C GLY A 134 -9.39 10.07 9.45
N LEU A 135 -9.50 11.39 9.57
CA LEU A 135 -10.68 12.07 10.14
C LEU A 135 -11.78 12.35 9.10
N GLY A 136 -11.43 12.35 7.80
CA GLY A 136 -12.37 12.59 6.70
C GLY A 136 -13.13 13.92 6.84
N GLU A 137 -14.42 13.93 6.51
CA GLU A 137 -15.30 15.11 6.61
C GLU A 137 -15.62 15.52 8.06
N GLY A 138 -15.40 14.63 9.03
CA GLY A 138 -15.59 14.92 10.47
C GLY A 138 -14.40 15.63 11.12
N GLY A 139 -13.32 15.88 10.37
CA GLY A 139 -12.12 16.54 10.87
C GLY A 139 -12.31 18.03 11.20
N ALA A 140 -11.30 18.61 11.85
CA ALA A 140 -11.34 20.03 12.19
C ALA A 140 -11.36 20.89 10.92
N ARG A 141 -12.04 22.05 10.99
CA ARG A 141 -12.09 23.03 9.89
C ARG A 141 -10.89 23.96 9.87
N ASP A 142 -10.14 24.01 10.96
CA ASP A 142 -8.89 24.76 11.08
C ASP A 142 -7.99 24.17 12.17
N TYR A 143 -6.68 24.36 12.03
CA TYR A 143 -5.65 23.91 12.97
C TYR A 143 -4.75 25.08 13.38
N PHE A 144 -4.46 25.23 14.67
CA PHE A 144 -3.61 26.34 15.13
C PHE A 144 -2.14 26.10 14.78
N PRO A 145 -1.41 27.14 14.31
CA PRO A 145 0.03 27.12 14.17
C PRO A 145 0.70 26.87 15.53
N THR A 146 1.26 25.68 15.71
CA THR A 146 2.25 25.48 16.75
C THR A 146 3.61 25.69 16.08
N PRO A 147 4.47 26.58 16.60
CA PRO A 147 5.81 26.74 16.05
C PRO A 147 6.53 25.39 16.13
N VAL A 148 6.84 24.82 14.96
CA VAL A 148 7.72 23.66 14.87
C VAL A 148 9.13 24.21 15.03
N SER A 149 9.80 23.81 16.12
CA SER A 149 11.22 24.08 16.25
C SER A 149 11.94 23.28 15.16
N GLU A 150 12.55 23.96 14.20
CA GLU A 150 13.45 23.31 13.26
C GLU A 150 14.68 22.84 14.04
N ASP A 151 14.88 21.52 14.08
CA ASP A 151 16.11 20.96 14.63
C ASP A 151 17.21 21.15 13.58
N LEU A 152 17.99 22.21 13.75
CA LEU A 152 19.08 22.58 12.85
C LEU A 152 20.37 21.78 13.12
N THR A 153 20.28 20.64 13.81
CA THR A 153 21.44 19.77 13.99
C THR A 153 22.04 19.39 12.63
N PRO A 154 23.35 19.59 12.43
CA PRO A 154 23.99 19.24 11.17
C PRO A 154 23.85 17.74 10.92
N LEU A 155 23.41 17.40 9.71
CA LEU A 155 23.27 16.00 9.30
C LEU A 155 24.63 15.30 9.30
N SER A 156 24.62 14.03 9.70
CA SER A 156 25.76 13.13 9.51
C SER A 156 26.16 13.02 8.03
N PRO A 157 27.41 12.65 7.73
CA PRO A 157 27.87 12.46 6.36
C PRO A 157 26.96 11.50 5.57
N LEU A 158 26.72 11.81 4.29
CA LEU A 158 25.86 11.01 3.43
C LEU A 158 26.20 9.50 3.41
N PRO A 159 27.48 9.06 3.35
CA PRO A 159 27.80 7.64 3.33
C PRO A 159 27.32 6.90 4.58
N ASP A 160 27.41 7.54 5.75
CA ASP A 160 26.98 6.95 7.02
C ASP A 160 25.46 6.85 7.09
N LEU A 161 24.75 7.85 6.56
CA LEU A 161 23.29 7.83 6.44
C LEU A 161 22.79 6.73 5.50
N VAL A 162 23.48 6.51 4.37
CA VAL A 162 23.12 5.43 3.43
C VAL A 162 23.32 4.06 4.06
N LYS A 163 24.43 3.87 4.78
CA LYS A 163 24.69 2.63 5.50
C LYS A 163 23.61 2.37 6.55
N THR A 164 23.32 3.37 7.37
CA THR A 164 22.26 3.31 8.39
C THR A 164 20.90 3.01 7.76
N ALA A 165 20.58 3.65 6.62
CA ALA A 165 19.34 3.41 5.90
C ALA A 165 19.22 1.97 5.36
N LEU A 166 20.31 1.37 4.86
CA LEU A 166 20.27 -0.02 4.39
C LEU A 166 20.13 -1.03 5.54
N ASP A 167 20.68 -0.70 6.71
CA ASP A 167 20.71 -1.59 7.88
C ASP A 167 19.42 -1.50 8.72
N GLU A 168 18.84 -0.31 8.89
CA GLU A 168 17.76 -0.06 9.84
C GLU A 168 16.38 0.12 9.20
N ARG A 169 16.27 0.29 7.87
CA ARG A 169 14.97 0.53 7.23
C ARG A 169 14.05 -0.71 7.33
N PRO A 170 12.80 -0.55 7.79
CA PRO A 170 11.85 -1.66 7.91
C PRO A 170 11.54 -2.32 6.57
N GLU A 171 11.48 -1.55 5.48
CA GLU A 171 11.31 -2.05 4.11
C GLU A 171 12.45 -3.00 3.66
N MET A 172 13.69 -2.74 4.11
CA MET A 172 14.82 -3.62 3.80
C MET A 172 14.71 -4.95 4.56
N HIS A 173 14.22 -4.91 5.81
CA HIS A 173 13.91 -6.11 6.58
C HIS A 173 12.77 -6.94 5.96
N ALA A 174 11.73 -6.28 5.44
CA ALA A 174 10.63 -6.92 4.75
C ALA A 174 11.09 -7.67 3.48
N VAL A 175 11.90 -6.99 2.66
CA VAL A 175 12.49 -7.59 1.44
C VAL A 175 13.37 -8.78 1.79
N LYS A 176 14.26 -8.66 2.79
CA LYS A 176 15.13 -9.76 3.23
C LYS A 176 14.33 -10.97 3.70
N SER A 177 13.26 -10.75 4.46
CA SER A 177 12.37 -11.81 4.94
C SER A 177 11.60 -12.48 3.79
N THR A 178 11.16 -11.69 2.81
CA THR A 178 10.50 -12.19 1.60
C THR A 178 11.42 -13.07 0.76
N VAL A 179 12.67 -12.64 0.54
CA VAL A 179 13.69 -13.47 -0.15
C VAL A 179 13.93 -14.77 0.62
N GLY A 180 14.04 -14.70 1.95
CA GLY A 180 14.14 -15.88 2.81
C GLY A 180 12.94 -16.83 2.65
N ALA A 181 11.72 -16.30 2.61
CA ALA A 181 10.51 -17.07 2.41
C ALA A 181 10.47 -17.78 1.05
N LEU A 182 10.90 -17.09 -0.01
CA LEU A 182 10.98 -17.65 -1.35
C LEU A 182 12.01 -18.78 -1.41
N ASN A 183 13.17 -18.59 -0.79
CA ASN A 183 14.19 -19.64 -0.70
C ASN A 183 13.65 -20.90 -0.01
N GLU A 184 13.00 -20.75 1.15
CA GLU A 184 12.36 -21.88 1.84
C GLU A 184 11.25 -22.53 1.00
N TYR A 185 10.45 -21.72 0.29
CA TYR A 185 9.44 -22.24 -0.62
C TYR A 185 10.06 -23.08 -1.74
N THR A 186 11.14 -22.61 -2.36
CA THR A 186 11.85 -23.39 -3.40
C THR A 186 12.41 -24.69 -2.84
N SER A 187 12.89 -24.70 -1.58
CA SER A 187 13.30 -25.93 -0.89
C SER A 187 12.13 -26.89 -0.69
N SER A 188 10.93 -26.40 -0.37
CA SER A 188 9.71 -27.23 -0.28
C SER A 188 9.30 -27.83 -1.63
N VAL A 189 9.46 -27.08 -2.72
CA VAL A 189 9.18 -27.55 -4.09
C VAL A 189 10.20 -28.61 -4.49
N LYS A 190 11.48 -28.42 -4.18
CA LYS A 190 12.50 -29.47 -4.34
C LYS A 190 12.16 -30.71 -3.51
N ALA A 191 11.72 -30.56 -2.27
CA ALA A 191 11.30 -31.66 -1.42
C ALA A 191 10.08 -32.42 -1.98
N SER A 192 9.22 -31.75 -2.76
CA SER A 192 8.06 -32.36 -3.42
C SER A 192 8.44 -33.35 -4.52
N HIS A 193 9.69 -33.34 -5.00
CA HIS A 193 10.20 -34.36 -5.92
C HIS A 193 10.50 -35.68 -5.20
N TYR A 194 10.59 -35.68 -3.87
CA TYR A 194 10.69 -36.89 -3.07
C TYR A 194 9.30 -37.41 -2.70
N PRO A 195 9.15 -38.73 -2.57
CA PRO A 195 7.91 -39.33 -2.11
C PRO A 195 7.58 -38.88 -0.68
N TYR A 196 6.30 -38.81 -0.34
CA TYR A 196 5.87 -38.66 1.05
C TYR A 196 5.26 -39.97 1.56
N LEU A 197 5.39 -40.18 2.87
CA LEU A 197 4.89 -41.34 3.59
C LEU A 197 3.76 -40.89 4.52
N SER A 198 2.59 -41.51 4.36
CA SER A 198 1.44 -41.26 5.22
C SER A 198 0.80 -42.58 5.67
N ALA A 199 0.26 -42.57 6.88
CA ALA A 199 -0.58 -43.63 7.42
C ALA A 199 -2.02 -43.13 7.44
N PHE A 200 -2.97 -43.95 7.02
CA PHE A 200 -4.39 -43.66 7.19
C PHE A 200 -5.10 -44.81 7.91
N TRP A 201 -6.13 -44.47 8.65
CA TRP A 201 -6.96 -45.36 9.45
C TRP A 201 -8.42 -45.10 9.12
N ILE A 202 -9.20 -46.13 8.84
CA ILE A 202 -10.64 -46.02 8.59
C ILE A 202 -11.37 -47.01 9.48
N LEU A 203 -12.39 -46.53 10.19
CA LEU A 203 -13.35 -47.34 10.93
C LEU A 203 -14.70 -47.26 10.20
N ARG A 204 -15.32 -48.41 9.89
CA ARG A 204 -16.58 -48.52 9.13
C ARG A 204 -17.55 -49.50 9.79
N ASP A 205 -18.85 -49.20 9.77
CA ASP A 205 -19.95 -50.09 10.18
C ASP A 205 -20.76 -50.55 8.93
N PRO A 206 -21.24 -51.82 8.78
CA PRO A 206 -21.41 -52.88 9.78
C PRO A 206 -20.73 -54.22 9.39
N GLU A 207 -19.41 -54.38 9.59
CA GLU A 207 -18.66 -55.66 9.78
C GLU A 207 -17.13 -55.39 9.73
N PRO A 208 -16.27 -56.26 10.32
CA PRO A 208 -15.15 -55.85 11.16
C PRO A 208 -13.98 -55.20 10.41
N ALA A 209 -13.50 -54.10 11.00
CA ALA A 209 -12.22 -53.41 10.87
C ALA A 209 -11.33 -53.80 9.66
N GLN A 210 -11.28 -52.92 8.65
CA GLN A 210 -10.27 -53.02 7.59
C GLN A 210 -9.07 -52.10 7.84
N TYR A 211 -7.94 -52.77 8.05
CA TYR A 211 -6.56 -52.48 7.62
C TYR A 211 -6.13 -51.01 7.46
N GLY A 212 -5.30 -50.56 8.41
CA GLY A 212 -4.39 -49.44 8.16
C GLY A 212 -3.35 -49.84 7.11
N SER A 213 -3.16 -49.01 6.09
CA SER A 213 -2.13 -49.20 5.08
C SER A 213 -1.27 -47.95 4.96
N VAL A 214 -0.01 -48.15 4.62
CA VAL A 214 0.95 -47.08 4.40
C VAL A 214 1.02 -46.85 2.90
N LEU A 215 0.64 -45.65 2.46
CA LEU A 215 0.74 -45.28 1.06
C LEU A 215 2.06 -44.57 0.80
N TYR A 216 2.74 -45.05 -0.24
CA TYR A 216 3.89 -44.41 -0.84
C TYR A 216 3.43 -43.77 -2.15
N SER A 217 3.51 -42.44 -2.23
CA SER A 217 3.24 -41.71 -3.47
C SER A 217 4.49 -40.94 -3.85
N GLY A 218 5.19 -41.42 -4.88
CA GLY A 218 6.26 -40.69 -5.56
C GLY A 218 5.74 -40.04 -6.83
N MET A 219 6.03 -38.76 -7.03
CA MET A 219 5.84 -38.12 -8.33
C MET A 219 6.98 -38.60 -9.23
N VAL A 220 6.74 -39.67 -10.00
CA VAL A 220 7.66 -40.08 -11.06
C VAL A 220 7.53 -39.03 -12.16
N ASP A 221 8.65 -38.40 -12.53
CA ASP A 221 8.73 -37.49 -13.67
C ASP A 221 8.23 -38.24 -14.91
N GLY A 222 6.95 -38.03 -15.23
CA GLY A 222 6.30 -38.52 -16.42
C GLY A 222 6.82 -37.71 -17.58
N ARG A 223 7.99 -38.08 -18.11
CA ARG A 223 8.38 -37.71 -19.46
C ARG A 223 7.39 -38.40 -20.42
N SER A 224 6.21 -37.80 -20.56
CA SER A 224 5.27 -38.16 -21.61
C SER A 224 5.73 -37.46 -22.89
N ASP A 225 6.48 -38.19 -23.70
CA ASP A 225 6.48 -37.96 -25.14
C ASP A 225 5.03 -38.11 -25.61
N GLY A 226 4.37 -36.99 -25.86
CA GLY A 226 2.94 -36.93 -26.14
C GLY A 226 2.53 -35.52 -26.55
N GLU A 227 2.70 -35.25 -27.84
CA GLU A 227 1.92 -34.31 -28.66
C GLU A 227 1.61 -32.92 -28.05
N CYS A 228 2.35 -31.92 -28.54
CA CYS A 228 1.88 -30.53 -28.57
C CYS A 228 0.57 -30.45 -29.35
N SER A 229 -0.56 -30.34 -28.65
CA SER A 229 -1.74 -29.67 -29.19
C SER A 229 -1.66 -28.19 -28.83
N ASP A 230 -1.15 -27.40 -29.77
CA ASP A 230 -1.19 -25.94 -29.78
C ASP A 230 -2.63 -25.45 -29.62
N LEU A 231 -2.87 -24.63 -28.59
CA LEU A 231 -4.12 -23.89 -28.47
C LEU A 231 -3.86 -22.56 -27.76
N TYR A 232 -3.26 -21.62 -28.50
CA TYR A 232 -3.51 -20.17 -28.38
C TYR A 232 -2.84 -19.47 -29.58
N ARG A 233 -3.63 -19.15 -30.62
CA ARG A 233 -3.25 -18.14 -31.62
C ARG A 233 -4.46 -17.29 -31.92
N TRP A 234 -4.29 -15.99 -31.68
CA TRP A 234 -5.26 -14.94 -31.95
C TRP A 234 -5.26 -14.60 -33.46
N ASP A 235 -6.42 -14.68 -34.10
CA ASP A 235 -6.77 -13.95 -35.33
C ASP A 235 -6.94 -12.45 -34.97
N ASP A 236 -6.47 -11.45 -35.72
CA ASP A 236 -6.81 -10.99 -37.09
C ASP A 236 -5.99 -9.69 -37.41
N PRO A 237 -6.09 -8.97 -38.56
CA PRO A 237 -6.31 -9.36 -39.97
C PRO A 237 -5.40 -8.62 -41.01
N VAL A 238 -5.40 -9.15 -42.24
CA VAL A 238 -5.38 -8.48 -43.58
C VAL A 238 -4.28 -7.44 -43.92
N THR A 239 -3.39 -7.84 -44.84
CA THR A 239 -2.69 -6.98 -45.79
C THR A 239 -3.62 -6.45 -46.89
N GLY A 240 -3.53 -5.14 -47.13
CA GLY A 240 -3.80 -4.46 -48.40
C GLY A 240 -2.69 -3.44 -48.63
#